data_AF-A0A1V4Z9R2-F1
#
_entry.id   AF-A0A1V4Z9R2-F1
#
_cell.length_a   1.000
_cell.length_b   1.000
_cell.length_c   1.000
_cell.angle_alpha   90.00
_cell.angle_beta   90.00
_cell.angle_gamma   90.00
#
_symmetry.space_group_name_H-M   'P 1'
#
loop_
_entity.id
_entity.type
_entity.pdbx_description
1 polymer ?
#
loop_
_entity_poly.entity_id
_entity_poly.type
_entity_poly.pdbx_seq_one_letter_code
_entity_poly.pdbx_strand_id
1 'polypeptide(L)'
;MLDIISSIMGSLGGIKPWFLVNFAGTSLSYVTTDPYPVDTVQSLDIGAGQSMTFYYFYPDIGLSIAVMAVYAAVALVLAYLIFRRREMSA
;
A
#
# COMPACT_ATOMS: atom_id res chain seq x y z
N MET A 1 8.88 0.04 -7.95
CA MET A 1 8.62 -1.39 -8.22
C MET A 1 7.27 -1.72 -7.65
N LEU A 2 6.30 -2.14 -8.47
CA LEU A 2 4.99 -2.58 -7.99
C LEU A 2 5.12 -4.01 -7.48
N ASP A 3 4.76 -4.26 -6.22
CA ASP A 3 4.66 -5.62 -5.69
C ASP A 3 3.60 -6.40 -6.48
N ILE A 4 3.84 -7.70 -6.69
CA ILE A 4 2.89 -8.59 -7.40
C ILE A 4 1.49 -8.49 -6.79
N ILE A 5 1.42 -8.40 -5.45
CA ILE A 5 0.17 -8.25 -4.71
C ILE A 5 -0.53 -6.94 -5.07
N SER A 6 0.21 -5.83 -5.14
CA SER A 6 -0.34 -4.53 -5.54
C SER A 6 -0.80 -4.49 -7.00
N SER A 7 -0.09 -5.19 -7.90
CA SER A 7 -0.44 -5.29 -9.32
C SER A 7 -1.73 -6.09 -9.53
N ILE A 8 -1.85 -7.25 -8.87
CA ILE A 8 -3.04 -8.10 -9.00
C ILE A 8 -4.24 -7.46 -8.31
N MET A 9 -4.09 -6.97 -7.07
CA MET A 9 -5.22 -6.37 -6.32
C MET A 9 -5.64 -5.02 -6.93
N GLY A 10 -4.67 -4.19 -7.31
CA GLY A 10 -4.91 -2.86 -7.87
C GLY A 10 -5.36 -2.91 -9.32
N SER A 11 -4.51 -3.39 -10.23
CA SER A 11 -4.75 -3.29 -11.68
C SER A 11 -5.81 -4.27 -12.21
N LEU A 12 -5.98 -5.44 -11.58
CA LEU A 12 -6.90 -6.48 -12.08
C LEU A 12 -8.12 -6.64 -11.17
N GLY A 13 -7.94 -6.46 -9.85
CA GLY A 13 -9.01 -6.60 -8.86
C GLY A 13 -9.81 -5.33 -8.61
N GLY A 14 -9.31 -4.15 -8.99
CA GLY A 14 -9.94 -2.87 -8.66
C GLY A 14 -10.04 -2.61 -7.16
N ILE A 15 -9.27 -3.34 -6.33
CA ILE A 15 -9.27 -3.21 -4.88
C ILE A 15 -8.04 -2.40 -4.47
N LYS A 16 -8.29 -1.27 -3.82
CA LYS A 16 -7.24 -0.42 -3.24
C LYS A 16 -6.51 -1.15 -2.10
N PRO A 17 -5.20 -1.40 -2.20
CA PRO A 17 -4.45 -2.16 -1.18
C PRO A 17 -4.00 -1.26 -0.01
N TRP A 18 -4.98 -0.65 0.68
CA TRP A 18 -4.75 0.36 1.72
C TRP A 18 -3.97 -0.13 2.95
N PHE A 19 -3.96 -1.43 3.22
CA PHE A 19 -3.29 -2.04 4.37
C PHE A 19 -1.83 -2.41 4.11
N LEU A 20 -1.37 -2.38 2.86
CA LEU A 20 0.00 -2.74 2.52
C LEU A 20 0.96 -1.62 2.92
N VAL A 21 1.98 -1.94 3.73
CA VAL A 21 3.00 -0.97 4.14
C VAL A 21 3.74 -0.37 2.96
N ASN A 22 4.04 -1.17 1.93
CA ASN A 22 4.71 -0.67 0.73
C ASN A 22 3.83 0.35 -0.02
N PHE A 23 2.52 0.10 -0.09
CA PHE A 23 1.55 1.04 -0.70
C PHE A 23 1.44 2.32 0.13
N ALA A 24 1.23 2.21 1.45
CA ALA A 24 1.21 3.34 2.36
C ALA A 24 2.52 4.15 2.32
N GLY A 25 3.67 3.49 2.18
CA GLY A 25 4.98 4.13 2.07
C GLY A 25 5.14 5.03 0.85
N THR A 26 4.42 4.75 -0.25
CA THR A 26 4.43 5.63 -1.43
C THR A 26 3.82 7.02 -1.16
N SER A 27 3.00 7.16 -0.11
CA SER A 27 2.47 8.47 0.32
C SER A 27 3.58 9.46 0.69
N LEU A 28 4.71 8.98 1.22
CA LEU A 28 5.87 9.81 1.55
C LEU A 28 6.52 10.43 0.32
N SER A 29 6.39 9.80 -0.85
CA SER A 29 6.84 10.35 -2.12
C SER A 29 5.79 11.26 -2.75
N TYR A 30 4.50 10.94 -2.60
CA TYR A 30 3.41 11.73 -3.19
C TYR A 30 3.06 13.00 -2.40
N VAL A 31 3.43 13.09 -1.12
CA VAL A 31 3.21 14.31 -0.31
C VAL A 31 3.97 15.51 -0.86
N THR A 32 5.02 15.30 -1.64
CA THR A 32 5.81 16.37 -2.26
C THR A 32 5.31 16.77 -3.66
N THR A 33 4.30 16.08 -4.21
CA THR A 33 3.69 16.41 -5.50
C THR A 33 2.43 17.25 -5.31
N ASP A 34 2.37 18.39 -6.04
CA ASP A 34 1.23 19.32 -6.02
C ASP A 34 0.63 19.45 -7.44
N PRO A 35 -0.67 19.14 -7.64
CA PRO A 35 -1.63 18.66 -6.65
C PRO A 35 -1.38 17.20 -6.23
N TYR A 36 -1.75 16.87 -4.98
CA TYR A 36 -1.65 15.49 -4.49
C TYR A 36 -2.46 14.56 -5.40
N PRO A 37 -1.86 13.46 -5.91
CA PRO A 37 -2.53 12.60 -6.86
C PRO A 37 -3.70 11.85 -6.20
N VAL A 38 -4.81 11.76 -6.94
CA VAL A 38 -6.05 11.12 -6.49
C VAL A 38 -6.35 9.87 -7.32
N ASP A 39 -7.09 8.93 -6.71
CA ASP A 39 -7.48 7.68 -7.34
C ASP A 39 -8.10 7.95 -8.73
N THR A 40 -7.51 7.36 -9.77
CA THR A 40 -7.91 7.59 -11.15
C THR A 40 -8.18 6.25 -11.84
N VAL A 41 -9.32 6.17 -12.51
CA VAL A 41 -9.67 5.03 -13.36
C VAL A 41 -9.45 5.43 -14.80
N GLN A 42 -8.61 4.70 -15.52
CA GLN A 42 -8.36 4.92 -16.95
C GLN A 42 -8.89 3.73 -17.74
N SER A 43 -9.93 3.95 -18.54
CA SER A 43 -10.41 2.98 -19.52
C SER A 43 -9.69 3.21 -20.85
N LEU A 44 -8.88 2.26 -21.28
CA LEU A 44 -8.29 2.24 -22.61
C LEU A 44 -9.18 1.43 -23.54
N ASP A 45 -9.70 2.06 -24.58
CA ASP A 45 -10.40 1.36 -25.65
C ASP A 45 -9.35 0.72 -26.58
N ILE A 46 -9.33 -0.61 -26.64
CA ILE A 46 -8.37 -1.36 -27.47
C ILE A 46 -8.97 -1.62 -28.87
N GLY A 47 -10.17 -1.11 -29.16
CA GLY A 47 -10.90 -1.40 -30.38
C GLY A 47 -11.53 -2.79 -30.36
N ALA A 48 -12.33 -3.10 -31.40
CA ALA A 48 -13.16 -4.30 -31.49
C ALA A 48 -14.22 -4.46 -30.36
N GLY A 49 -14.64 -3.35 -29.75
CA GLY A 49 -15.64 -3.36 -28.67
C GLY A 49 -15.12 -3.87 -27.32
N GLN A 50 -13.79 -3.99 -27.16
CA GLN A 50 -13.14 -4.41 -25.93
C GLN A 50 -12.45 -3.22 -25.25
N SER A 51 -12.94 -2.86 -24.07
CA SER A 51 -12.33 -1.85 -23.20
C SER A 51 -11.53 -2.53 -22.09
N MET A 52 -10.26 -2.18 -21.93
CA MET A 52 -9.45 -2.58 -20.78
C MET A 52 -9.43 -1.43 -19.77
N THR A 53 -9.78 -1.74 -18.52
CA THR A 53 -9.86 -0.73 -17.46
C THR A 53 -8.66 -0.88 -16.54
N PHE A 54 -7.90 0.20 -16.37
CA PHE A 54 -6.80 0.32 -15.43
C PHE A 54 -7.22 1.15 -14.23
N TYR A 55 -6.87 0.66 -13.04
CA TYR A 55 -7.11 1.36 -11.79
C TYR A 55 -5.78 1.87 -11.23
N TYR A 56 -5.65 3.18 -11.10
CA TYR A 56 -4.53 3.84 -10.44
C TYR A 56 -4.98 4.28 -9.05
N PHE A 57 -4.54 3.57 -8.02
CA PHE A 57 -4.84 3.89 -6.64
C PHE A 57 -3.68 4.65 -6.01
N TYR A 58 -4.01 5.70 -5.25
CA TYR A 58 -3.06 6.50 -4.48
C TYR A 58 -3.37 6.39 -2.99
N PRO A 59 -2.37 6.22 -2.13
CA PRO A 59 -2.60 6.12 -0.70
C PRO A 59 -3.19 7.42 -0.13
N ASP A 60 -4.08 7.31 0.85
CA ASP A 60 -4.51 8.47 1.64
C ASP A 60 -3.46 8.77 2.71
N ILE A 61 -3.08 10.04 2.88
CA ILE A 61 -2.02 10.46 3.79
C ILE A 61 -2.34 10.05 5.24
N GLY A 62 -3.56 10.34 5.71
CA GLY A 62 -3.95 10.06 7.10
C GLY A 62 -4.00 8.57 7.38
N LEU A 63 -4.57 7.80 6.45
CA LEU A 63 -4.64 6.34 6.55
C LEU A 63 -3.25 5.69 6.47
N SER A 64 -2.34 6.24 5.66
CA SER A 64 -0.97 5.74 5.53
C SER A 64 -0.18 5.88 6.82
N ILE A 65 -0.28 7.04 7.48
CA ILE A 65 0.36 7.27 8.78
C ILE A 65 -0.15 6.25 9.81
N ALA A 66 -1.47 6.01 9.85
CA ALA A 66 -2.05 5.05 10.77
C ALA A 66 -1.55 3.62 10.53
N VAL A 67 -1.52 3.16 9.28
CA VAL A 67 -1.04 1.81 8.92
C VAL A 67 0.43 1.63 9.29
N MET A 68 1.28 2.62 8.98
CA MET A 68 2.70 2.58 9.33
C MET A 68 2.90 2.55 10.86
N ALA A 69 2.14 3.33 11.62
CA ALA A 69 2.21 3.33 13.08
C ALA A 69 1.79 1.97 13.69
N VAL A 70 0.73 1.35 13.16
CA VAL A 70 0.29 0.02 13.60
C VAL A 70 1.37 -1.03 13.33
N TYR A 71 1.97 -1.02 12.14
CA TYR A 71 3.07 -1.94 11.82
C TYR A 71 4.29 -1.73 12.73
N ALA A 72 4.64 -0.48 13.05
CA ALA A 72 5.70 -0.18 13.99
C ALA A 72 5.40 -0.73 15.40
N ALA A 73 4.16 -0.57 15.88
CA ALA A 73 3.72 -1.10 17.17
C ALA A 73 3.80 -2.64 17.21
N VAL A 74 3.31 -3.31 16.16
CA VAL A 74 3.37 -4.78 16.05
C VAL A 74 4.82 -5.26 16.03
N ALA A 75 5.69 -4.62 15.26
CA ALA A 75 7.11 -4.95 15.22
C ALA A 75 7.78 -4.78 16.58
N LEU A 76 7.45 -3.71 17.32
CA LEU A 76 7.96 -3.46 18.67
C LEU A 76 7.50 -4.55 19.65
N VAL A 77 6.22 -4.92 19.61
CA VAL A 77 5.68 -6.00 20.45
C VAL A 77 6.37 -7.34 20.13
N LEU A 78 6.52 -7.67 18.85
CA LEU A 78 7.23 -8.88 18.43
C LEU A 78 8.69 -8.86 18.87
N ALA A 79 9.38 -7.73 18.71
CA ALA A 79 10.74 -7.56 19.18
C ALA A 79 10.82 -7.79 20.69
N TYR A 80 9.95 -7.15 21.48
CA TYR A 80 9.90 -7.33 22.94
C TYR A 80 9.68 -8.79 23.34
N LEU A 81 8.74 -9.50 22.70
CA LEU A 81 8.48 -10.92 22.98
C LEU A 81 9.69 -11.80 22.65
N ILE A 82 10.37 -11.53 21.53
CA ILE A 82 11.59 -12.26 21.13
C ILE A 82 12.73 -11.99 22.11
N PHE A 83 12.97 -10.73 22.48
CA PHE A 83 13.99 -10.36 23.45
C PHE A 83 13.75 -10.99 24.82
N ARG A 84 12.51 -10.91 25.32
CA ARG A 84 12.11 -11.56 26.59
C ARG A 84 12.33 -13.07 26.56
N ARG A 85 12.11 -13.74 25.42
CA ARG A 85 12.37 -15.19 25.28
C ARG A 85 13.87 -15.50 25.23
N ARG A 86 14.70 -14.64 24.61
CA ARG A 86 16.16 -14.81 24.57
C ARG A 86 16.80 -14.71 25.95
N GLU A 87 16.31 -13.82 26.81
CA GLU A 87 16.83 -13.67 28.18
C GLU A 87 16.54 -14.88 29.09
N MET A 88 15.60 -15.77 28.74
CA MET A 88 15.30 -17.00 29.49
C MET A 88 15.99 -18.26 28.94
N SER A 89 16.70 -18.16 27.82
CA SER A 89 17.46 -19.27 27.22
C SER A 89 18.99 -19.11 27.35
N ALA A 90 19.46 -18.05 28.01
CA ALA A 90 20.86 -17.86 28.39
C ALA A 90 21.08 -18.22 29.86
#